data_AF-A0A957CV16-F1
#
_entry.id   AF-A0A957CV16-F1
#
_cell.length_a   1.000
_cell.length_b   1.000
_cell.length_c   1.000
_cell.angle_alpha   90.00
_cell.angle_beta   90.00
_cell.angle_gamma   90.00
#
_symmetry.space_group_name_H-M   'P 1'
#
loop_
_entity.id
_entity.type
_entity.pdbx_description
1 polymer ?
#
loop_
_entity_poly.entity_id
_entity_poly.type
_entity_poly.pdbx_seq_one_letter_code
_entity_poly.pdbx_strand_id
1 'polypeptide(L)'
;MKTTKLQPWARFIYGFVALNALVGAVILIFLPKQTEMLFFWPVNPPINAGLFGALYLGGAAAVSVATYRNRWEPVRYLVPILVAAGILISWVTLLHLDKFAPGVRLVYWLVIYIGAPLLAIVIYTFQEKGGANWAVAEPVRPFTRAVALITGTIVVALGVLIILWPETAVSQWPWPTSPLMVRIFAAWFGAFGVGLLWFKVEQDWQRLYQIPNLMIAAAGLDLLMVFIYRHQVTGGITLWLYCGHLVLFALVGGLLHWSQSRTSIFNNKISSYELSNNVTTKGS
;
A
#
# COMPACT_ATOMS: atom_id res chain seq x y z
N MET A 1 21.71 -7.60 11.53
CA MET A 1 20.53 -8.44 11.83
C MET A 1 20.57 -9.71 11.00
N LYS A 2 20.40 -10.88 11.62
CA LYS A 2 20.22 -12.14 10.89
C LYS A 2 18.85 -12.12 10.24
N THR A 3 18.79 -12.21 8.91
CA THR A 3 17.54 -12.26 8.14
C THR A 3 17.47 -13.58 7.41
N THR A 4 16.32 -14.24 7.45
CA THR A 4 16.09 -15.46 6.70
C THR A 4 15.90 -15.13 5.22
N LYS A 5 16.43 -15.99 4.34
CA LYS A 5 16.26 -15.79 2.89
C LYS A 5 14.82 -16.09 2.49
N LEU A 6 14.32 -15.35 1.50
CA LEU A 6 13.08 -15.75 0.83
C LEU A 6 13.28 -17.11 0.14
N GLN A 7 12.35 -18.04 0.35
CA GLN A 7 12.38 -19.32 -0.36
C GLN A 7 12.21 -19.06 -1.86
N PRO A 8 12.91 -19.81 -2.75
CA PRO A 8 12.90 -19.54 -4.20
C PRO A 8 11.49 -19.53 -4.80
N TRP A 9 10.62 -20.45 -4.39
CA TRP A 9 9.23 -20.52 -4.86
C TRP A 9 8.40 -19.33 -4.38
N ALA A 10 8.59 -18.85 -3.14
CA ALA A 10 7.92 -17.67 -2.63
C ALA A 10 8.36 -16.42 -3.41
N ARG A 11 9.66 -16.33 -3.74
CA ARG A 11 10.19 -15.25 -4.58
C ARG A 11 9.60 -15.28 -5.99
N PHE A 12 9.45 -16.47 -6.57
CA PHE A 12 8.78 -16.64 -7.86
C PHE A 12 7.32 -16.15 -7.82
N ILE A 13 6.55 -16.54 -6.79
CA ILE A 13 5.16 -16.09 -6.62
C ILE A 13 5.09 -14.57 -6.49
N TYR A 14 5.91 -13.96 -5.64
CA TYR A 14 5.93 -12.50 -5.52
C TYR A 14 6.34 -11.82 -6.83
N GLY A 15 7.29 -12.38 -7.58
CA GLY A 15 7.67 -11.89 -8.89
C GLY A 15 6.51 -11.95 -9.89
N PHE A 16 5.76 -13.06 -9.89
CA PHE A 16 4.55 -13.22 -10.71
C PHE A 16 3.46 -12.20 -10.35
N VAL A 17 3.22 -11.96 -9.05
CA VAL A 17 2.28 -10.94 -8.57
C VAL A 17 2.72 -9.53 -9.00
N ALA A 18 4.02 -9.20 -8.84
CA ALA A 18 4.56 -7.91 -9.25
C ALA A 18 4.45 -7.69 -10.77
N LEU A 19 4.73 -8.72 -11.57
CA LEU A 19 4.60 -8.65 -13.03
C LEU A 19 3.15 -8.44 -13.46
N ASN A 20 2.21 -9.17 -12.84
CA ASN A 20 0.77 -9.00 -13.11
C ASN A 20 0.30 -7.58 -12.80
N ALA A 21 0.69 -7.05 -11.64
CA ALA A 21 0.37 -5.69 -11.27
C ALA A 21 0.99 -4.68 -12.25
N LEU A 22 2.22 -4.92 -12.71
CA LEU A 22 2.88 -4.06 -13.70
C LEU A 22 2.15 -4.08 -15.06
N VAL A 23 1.71 -5.25 -15.53
CA VAL A 23 0.92 -5.36 -16.77
C VAL A 23 -0.41 -4.59 -16.63
N GLY A 24 -1.11 -4.75 -15.50
CA GLY A 24 -2.31 -3.98 -15.20
C GLY A 24 -2.06 -2.47 -15.20
N ALA A 25 -0.98 -2.02 -14.57
CA ALA A 25 -0.56 -0.62 -14.55
C ALA A 25 -0.31 -0.09 -15.97
N VAL A 26 0.41 -0.84 -16.81
CA VAL A 26 0.72 -0.44 -18.19
C VAL A 26 -0.56 -0.26 -19.00
N ILE A 27 -1.48 -1.22 -18.94
CA ILE A 27 -2.76 -1.15 -19.67
C ILE A 27 -3.57 0.06 -19.20
N LEU A 28 -3.69 0.25 -17.89
CA LEU A 28 -4.56 1.28 -17.32
C LEU A 28 -4.00 2.70 -17.48
N ILE A 29 -2.68 2.88 -17.43
CA ILE A 29 -2.03 4.20 -17.57
C ILE A 29 -1.88 4.58 -19.05
N PHE A 30 -1.39 3.67 -19.89
CA PHE A 30 -1.02 4.00 -21.28
C PHE A 30 -2.09 3.66 -22.31
N LEU A 31 -3.01 2.75 -21.99
CA LEU A 31 -4.08 2.30 -22.89
C LEU A 31 -5.49 2.45 -22.26
N PRO A 32 -5.81 3.57 -21.56
CA PRO A 32 -7.03 3.70 -20.76
C PRO A 32 -8.33 3.59 -21.59
N LYS A 33 -8.27 3.91 -22.89
CA LYS A 33 -9.42 3.80 -23.81
C LYS A 33 -9.66 2.39 -24.35
N GLN A 34 -8.78 1.43 -24.05
CA GLN A 34 -8.86 0.06 -24.56
C GLN A 34 -9.17 -0.97 -23.46
N THR A 35 -9.62 -0.52 -22.28
CA THR A 35 -9.89 -1.38 -21.12
C THR A 35 -11.00 -2.40 -21.38
N GLU A 36 -11.95 -2.13 -22.27
CA GLU A 36 -12.95 -3.11 -22.70
C GLU A 36 -12.33 -4.37 -23.34
N MET A 37 -11.27 -4.20 -24.12
CA MET A 37 -10.57 -5.30 -24.80
C MET A 37 -9.44 -5.88 -23.96
N LEU A 38 -8.67 -5.02 -23.28
CA LEU A 38 -7.41 -5.37 -22.64
C LEU A 38 -7.52 -5.59 -21.13
N PHE A 39 -8.64 -5.24 -20.52
CA PHE A 39 -8.84 -5.34 -19.08
C PHE A 39 -10.06 -6.21 -18.73
N PHE A 40 -10.29 -6.37 -17.43
CA PHE A 40 -11.31 -7.26 -16.88
C PHE A 40 -12.73 -6.66 -16.92
N TRP A 41 -12.84 -5.34 -17.08
CA TRP A 41 -14.08 -4.62 -17.36
C TRP A 41 -13.72 -3.25 -17.98
N PRO A 42 -14.66 -2.56 -18.65
CA PRO A 42 -14.44 -1.19 -19.10
C PRO A 42 -14.26 -0.22 -17.93
N VAL A 43 -13.12 0.47 -17.87
CA VAL A 43 -12.83 1.48 -16.84
C VAL A 43 -12.96 2.87 -17.45
N ASN A 44 -14.06 3.54 -17.12
CA ASN A 44 -14.38 4.89 -17.63
C ASN A 44 -14.67 5.87 -16.48
N PRO A 45 -14.46 7.18 -16.70
CA PRO A 45 -13.65 7.79 -17.77
C PRO A 45 -12.13 7.51 -17.60
N PRO A 46 -11.27 7.88 -18.56
CA PRO A 46 -9.83 7.57 -18.52
C PRO A 46 -9.09 7.97 -17.23
N ILE A 47 -9.52 9.01 -16.51
CA ILE A 47 -8.96 9.34 -15.19
C ILE A 47 -9.12 8.21 -14.17
N ASN A 48 -10.23 7.47 -14.18
CA ASN A 48 -10.42 6.30 -13.30
C ASN A 48 -9.44 5.18 -13.66
N ALA A 49 -9.17 4.99 -14.95
CA ALA A 49 -8.17 4.02 -15.39
C ALA A 49 -6.77 4.45 -14.95
N GLY A 50 -6.39 5.71 -15.17
CA GLY A 50 -5.09 6.24 -14.75
C GLY A 50 -4.84 6.08 -13.24
N LEU A 51 -5.80 6.48 -12.40
CA LEU A 51 -5.72 6.32 -10.95
C LEU A 51 -5.63 4.85 -10.54
N PHE A 52 -6.43 3.98 -11.16
CA PHE A 52 -6.36 2.57 -10.85
C PHE A 52 -5.01 1.96 -11.28
N GLY A 53 -4.49 2.38 -12.42
CA GLY A 53 -3.16 2.01 -12.90
C GLY A 53 -2.04 2.49 -11.99
N ALA A 54 -2.17 3.68 -11.39
CA ALA A 54 -1.23 4.20 -10.39
C ALA A 54 -1.18 3.30 -9.14
N LEU A 55 -2.33 2.81 -8.66
CA LEU A 55 -2.38 1.84 -7.56
C LEU A 55 -1.68 0.52 -7.92
N TYR A 56 -1.93 -0.01 -9.12
CA TYR A 56 -1.22 -1.19 -9.63
C TYR A 56 0.29 -0.96 -9.73
N LEU A 57 0.72 0.20 -10.21
CA LEU A 57 2.14 0.56 -10.31
C LEU A 57 2.79 0.61 -8.92
N GLY A 58 2.11 1.23 -7.96
CA GLY A 58 2.52 1.27 -6.56
C GLY A 58 2.64 -0.13 -5.96
N GLY A 59 1.66 -1.00 -6.19
CA GLY A 59 1.70 -2.40 -5.76
C GLY A 59 2.84 -3.19 -6.40
N ALA A 60 3.04 -3.06 -7.71
CA ALA A 60 4.14 -3.70 -8.44
C ALA A 60 5.50 -3.26 -7.88
N ALA A 61 5.68 -1.95 -7.66
CA ALA A 61 6.89 -1.40 -7.07
C ALA A 61 7.11 -1.89 -5.63
N ALA A 62 6.06 -1.90 -4.79
CA ALA A 62 6.12 -2.37 -3.40
C ALA A 62 6.62 -3.81 -3.31
N VAL A 63 5.98 -4.71 -4.07
CA VAL A 63 6.33 -6.13 -4.08
C VAL A 63 7.74 -6.33 -4.64
N SER A 64 8.09 -5.63 -5.71
CA SER A 64 9.43 -5.71 -6.32
C SER A 64 10.52 -5.26 -5.37
N VAL A 65 10.38 -4.07 -4.75
CA VAL A 65 11.37 -3.50 -3.83
C VAL A 65 11.54 -4.38 -2.59
N ALA A 66 10.44 -4.85 -2.01
CA ALA A 66 10.49 -5.70 -0.83
C ALA A 66 11.22 -7.02 -1.15
N THR A 67 10.92 -7.64 -2.29
CA THR A 67 11.42 -8.99 -2.62
C THR A 67 12.81 -8.99 -3.25
N TYR A 68 13.26 -7.87 -3.82
CA TYR A 68 14.57 -7.72 -4.47
C TYR A 68 15.74 -8.12 -3.58
N ARG A 69 15.70 -7.74 -2.30
CA ARG A 69 16.77 -8.03 -1.34
C ARG A 69 16.78 -9.47 -0.84
N ASN A 70 15.80 -10.29 -1.24
CA ASN A 70 15.68 -11.71 -0.92
C ASN A 70 15.69 -12.02 0.59
N ARG A 71 15.03 -11.18 1.39
CA ARG A 71 14.93 -11.32 2.85
C ARG A 71 13.46 -11.40 3.26
N TRP A 72 13.13 -12.35 4.13
CA TRP A 72 11.74 -12.57 4.55
C TRP A 72 11.21 -11.48 5.47
N GLU A 73 11.96 -11.12 6.51
CA GLU A 73 11.48 -10.21 7.56
C GLU A 73 11.03 -8.84 7.00
N PRO A 74 11.77 -8.18 6.09
CA PRO A 74 11.33 -6.92 5.48
C PRO A 74 10.22 -7.05 4.44
N VAL A 75 9.86 -8.27 4.04
CA VAL A 75 8.80 -8.58 3.06
C VAL A 75 7.49 -8.93 3.75
N ARG A 76 7.56 -9.43 4.99
CA ARG A 76 6.44 -9.95 5.78
C ARG A 76 5.24 -9.00 5.84
N TYR A 77 5.47 -7.69 5.90
CA TYR A 77 4.40 -6.68 5.96
C TYR A 77 3.46 -6.71 4.74
N LEU A 78 3.90 -7.25 3.60
CA LEU A 78 3.05 -7.39 2.42
C LEU A 78 1.93 -8.40 2.62
N VAL A 79 2.11 -9.42 3.47
CA VAL A 79 1.11 -10.47 3.68
C VAL A 79 -0.23 -9.92 4.16
N PRO A 80 -0.32 -9.16 5.28
CA PRO A 80 -1.61 -8.61 5.72
C PRO A 80 -2.24 -7.68 4.67
N ILE A 81 -1.44 -6.93 3.91
CA ILE A 81 -1.93 -6.06 2.83
C ILE A 81 -2.52 -6.88 1.70
N LEU A 82 -1.79 -7.89 1.19
CA LEU A 82 -2.24 -8.75 0.09
C LEU A 82 -3.49 -9.54 0.47
N VAL A 83 -3.54 -10.06 1.70
CA VAL A 83 -4.72 -10.77 2.22
C VAL A 83 -5.93 -9.84 2.29
N ALA A 84 -5.77 -8.65 2.86
CA ALA A 84 -6.85 -7.67 2.94
C ALA A 84 -7.33 -7.22 1.55
N ALA A 85 -6.40 -6.93 0.63
CA ALA A 85 -6.72 -6.56 -0.74
C ALA A 85 -7.49 -7.69 -1.44
N GLY A 86 -7.02 -8.93 -1.32
CA GLY A 86 -7.69 -10.10 -1.88
C GLY A 86 -9.12 -10.26 -1.38
N ILE A 87 -9.34 -10.16 -0.06
CA ILE A 87 -10.68 -10.27 0.55
C ILE A 87 -11.60 -9.14 0.05
N LEU A 88 -11.16 -7.89 0.17
CA LEU A 88 -11.98 -6.72 -0.15
C LEU A 88 -12.30 -6.65 -1.64
N ILE A 89 -11.31 -6.91 -2.52
CA ILE A 89 -11.51 -6.88 -3.97
C ILE A 89 -12.35 -8.07 -4.43
N SER A 90 -12.16 -9.26 -3.85
CA SER A 90 -13.03 -10.40 -4.14
C SER A 90 -14.48 -10.12 -3.75
N TRP A 91 -14.70 -9.50 -2.58
CA TRP A 91 -16.03 -9.07 -2.15
C TRP A 91 -16.66 -8.08 -3.13
N VAL A 92 -15.93 -7.04 -3.52
CA VAL A 92 -16.40 -6.06 -4.54
C VAL A 92 -16.67 -6.73 -5.88
N THR A 93 -15.87 -7.72 -6.26
CA THR A 93 -16.08 -8.52 -7.49
C THR A 93 -17.40 -9.25 -7.44
N LEU A 94 -17.72 -9.92 -6.33
CA LEU A 94 -18.99 -10.63 -6.14
C LEU A 94 -20.21 -9.69 -6.24
N LEU A 95 -20.09 -8.47 -5.74
CA LEU A 95 -21.15 -7.45 -5.81
C LEU A 95 -21.40 -6.91 -7.24
N HIS A 96 -20.46 -7.13 -8.16
CA HIS A 96 -20.46 -6.51 -9.49
C HIS A 96 -20.13 -7.50 -10.62
N LEU A 97 -20.41 -8.80 -10.42
CA LEU A 97 -20.10 -9.83 -11.43
C LEU A 97 -20.68 -9.50 -12.81
N ASP A 98 -21.80 -8.78 -12.86
CA ASP A 98 -22.47 -8.31 -14.08
C ASP A 98 -21.63 -7.32 -14.91
N LYS A 99 -20.61 -6.69 -14.31
CA LYS A 99 -19.72 -5.73 -14.98
C LYS A 99 -18.47 -6.38 -15.57
N PHE A 100 -18.09 -7.55 -15.07
CA PHE A 100 -16.85 -8.20 -15.49
C PHE A 100 -17.02 -8.88 -16.86
N ALA A 101 -15.95 -8.84 -17.64
CA ALA A 101 -15.87 -9.59 -18.88
C ALA A 101 -15.96 -11.10 -18.58
N PRO A 102 -16.89 -11.83 -19.21
CA PRO A 102 -17.14 -13.23 -18.87
C PRO A 102 -16.01 -14.17 -19.34
N GLY A 103 -16.10 -15.42 -18.91
CA GLY A 103 -15.19 -16.48 -19.32
C GLY A 103 -13.80 -16.37 -18.68
N VAL A 104 -12.76 -16.60 -19.49
CA VAL A 104 -11.37 -16.71 -18.99
C VAL A 104 -10.88 -15.47 -18.24
N ARG A 105 -11.35 -14.27 -18.62
CA ARG A 105 -10.96 -13.01 -17.96
C ARG A 105 -11.45 -12.96 -16.51
N LEU A 106 -12.73 -13.25 -16.27
CA LEU A 106 -13.29 -13.32 -14.92
C LEU A 106 -12.62 -14.43 -14.09
N VAL A 107 -12.43 -15.62 -14.68
CA VAL A 107 -11.76 -16.73 -13.97
C VAL A 107 -10.34 -16.32 -13.57
N TYR A 108 -9.58 -15.71 -14.48
CA TYR A 108 -8.22 -15.23 -14.19
C TYR A 108 -8.22 -14.19 -13.06
N TRP A 109 -9.13 -13.20 -13.11
CA TRP A 109 -9.29 -12.20 -12.06
C TRP A 109 -9.51 -12.85 -10.69
N LEU A 110 -10.45 -13.80 -10.60
CA LEU A 110 -10.76 -14.51 -9.35
C LEU A 110 -9.57 -15.35 -8.88
N VAL A 111 -8.85 -16.02 -9.77
CA VAL A 111 -7.63 -16.77 -9.42
C VAL A 111 -6.57 -15.85 -8.82
N ILE A 112 -6.40 -14.63 -9.34
CA ILE A 112 -5.45 -13.67 -8.76
C ILE A 112 -5.94 -13.20 -7.38
N TYR A 113 -7.19 -12.73 -7.27
CA TYR A 113 -7.66 -12.10 -6.03
C TYR A 113 -8.06 -13.06 -4.92
N ILE A 114 -8.26 -14.35 -5.22
CA ILE A 114 -8.47 -15.42 -4.23
C ILE A 114 -7.20 -16.24 -4.05
N GLY A 115 -6.52 -16.62 -5.14
CA GLY A 115 -5.33 -17.48 -5.08
C GLY A 115 -4.11 -16.77 -4.49
N ALA A 116 -3.81 -15.54 -4.90
CA ALA A 116 -2.65 -14.80 -4.38
C ALA A 116 -2.69 -14.56 -2.86
N PRO A 117 -3.79 -14.13 -2.23
CA PRO A 117 -3.82 -13.99 -0.77
C PRO A 117 -3.71 -15.32 -0.02
N LEU A 118 -4.28 -16.41 -0.55
CA LEU A 118 -4.09 -17.75 0.02
C LEU A 118 -2.62 -18.17 -0.06
N LEU A 119 -1.96 -17.94 -1.20
CA LEU A 119 -0.53 -18.19 -1.35
C LEU A 119 0.30 -17.30 -0.41
N ALA A 120 -0.09 -16.05 -0.18
CA ALA A 120 0.59 -15.18 0.79
C ALA A 120 0.51 -15.73 2.22
N ILE A 121 -0.63 -16.31 2.63
CA ILE A 121 -0.78 -17.00 3.92
C ILE A 121 0.10 -18.25 4.00
N VAL A 122 0.17 -19.02 2.91
CA VAL A 122 1.05 -20.20 2.83
C VAL A 122 2.51 -19.77 2.96
N ILE A 123 2.96 -18.78 2.18
CA ILE A 123 4.32 -18.22 2.27
C ILE A 123 4.64 -17.77 3.69
N TYR A 124 3.73 -17.02 4.31
CA TYR A 124 3.87 -16.59 5.69
C TYR A 124 4.09 -17.77 6.63
N THR A 125 3.20 -18.77 6.58
CA THR A 125 3.24 -19.92 7.47
C THR A 125 4.55 -20.72 7.34
N PHE A 126 5.00 -20.96 6.11
CA PHE A 126 6.24 -21.71 5.86
C PHE A 126 7.48 -20.95 6.30
N GLN A 127 7.53 -19.64 6.06
CA GLN A 127 8.67 -18.82 6.43
C GLN A 127 8.75 -18.58 7.94
N GLU A 128 7.61 -18.41 8.61
CA GLU A 128 7.55 -18.31 10.07
C GLU A 128 8.01 -19.60 10.74
N LYS A 129 7.53 -20.75 10.28
CA LYS A 129 7.99 -22.07 10.75
C LYS A 129 9.46 -22.34 10.44
N GLY A 130 10.01 -21.70 9.40
CA GLY A 130 11.41 -21.80 8.97
C GLY A 130 12.42 -21.04 9.83
N GLY A 131 12.02 -20.51 11.00
CA GLY A 131 12.91 -19.79 11.91
C GLY A 131 13.00 -18.29 11.63
N ALA A 132 11.88 -17.69 11.19
CA ALA A 132 11.75 -16.26 11.00
C ALA A 132 12.24 -15.46 12.23
N ASN A 133 12.98 -14.37 11.97
CA ASN A 133 13.47 -13.52 13.05
C ASN A 133 12.44 -12.44 13.44
N TRP A 134 12.19 -12.31 14.74
CA TRP A 134 11.35 -11.27 15.34
C TRP A 134 12.11 -10.32 16.27
N ALA A 135 13.42 -10.54 16.47
CA ALA A 135 14.24 -9.63 17.26
C ALA A 135 14.17 -8.22 16.68
N VAL A 136 13.94 -7.24 17.56
CA VAL A 136 13.81 -5.83 17.22
C VAL A 136 15.18 -5.17 17.39
N ALA A 137 15.74 -4.67 16.29
CA ALA A 137 16.99 -3.92 16.31
C ALA A 137 16.75 -2.41 16.32
N GLU A 138 15.75 -1.94 15.58
CA GLU A 138 15.33 -0.53 15.61
C GLU A 138 13.86 -0.42 16.01
N PRO A 139 13.55 -0.24 17.30
CA PRO A 139 12.17 -0.14 17.76
C PRO A 139 11.41 1.01 17.10
N VAL A 140 10.18 0.74 16.68
CA VAL A 140 9.22 1.77 16.26
C VAL A 140 8.85 2.60 17.49
N ARG A 141 8.94 3.93 17.36
CA ARG A 141 8.61 4.82 18.46
C ARG A 141 7.12 4.81 18.81
N PRO A 142 6.75 5.03 20.08
CA PRO A 142 5.34 5.06 20.49
C PRO A 142 4.49 6.05 19.70
N PHE A 143 5.00 7.26 19.43
CA PHE A 143 4.28 8.27 18.64
C PHE A 143 4.09 7.83 17.18
N THR A 144 5.15 7.38 16.52
CA THR A 144 5.10 6.83 15.15
C THR A 144 4.10 5.68 15.06
N ARG A 145 4.13 4.76 16.05
CA ARG A 145 3.19 3.65 16.15
C ARG A 145 1.76 4.15 16.32
N ALA A 146 1.51 5.10 17.22
CA ALA A 146 0.17 5.63 17.46
C ALA A 146 -0.41 6.30 16.20
N VAL A 147 0.37 7.14 15.51
CA VAL A 147 -0.04 7.79 14.26
C VAL A 147 -0.37 6.75 13.18
N ALA A 148 0.47 5.72 13.02
CA ALA A 148 0.22 4.65 12.04
C ALA A 148 -1.08 3.89 12.38
N LEU A 149 -1.28 3.51 13.64
CA LEU A 149 -2.48 2.76 14.06
C LEU A 149 -3.77 3.56 13.93
N ILE A 150 -3.75 4.85 14.32
CA ILE A 150 -4.91 5.74 14.19
C ILE A 150 -5.24 5.93 12.71
N THR A 151 -4.24 6.23 11.88
CA THR A 151 -4.43 6.42 10.43
C THR A 151 -4.95 5.14 9.79
N GLY A 152 -4.35 3.99 10.08
CA GLY A 152 -4.79 2.69 9.58
C GLY A 152 -6.23 2.37 9.96
N THR A 153 -6.62 2.64 11.22
CA THR A 153 -7.99 2.43 11.69
C THR A 153 -8.98 3.30 10.92
N ILE A 154 -8.69 4.60 10.77
CA ILE A 154 -9.54 5.53 10.04
C ILE A 154 -9.68 5.10 8.57
N VAL A 155 -8.57 4.77 7.90
CA VAL A 155 -8.56 4.37 6.49
C VAL A 155 -9.31 3.07 6.27
N VAL A 156 -9.15 2.07 7.15
CA VAL A 156 -9.92 0.81 7.09
C VAL A 156 -11.40 1.08 7.29
N ALA A 157 -11.77 1.87 8.32
CA ALA A 157 -13.17 2.19 8.59
C ALA A 157 -13.82 2.90 7.40
N LEU A 158 -13.17 3.94 6.84
CA LEU A 158 -13.65 4.65 5.66
C LEU A 158 -13.75 3.73 4.43
N GLY A 159 -12.75 2.87 4.20
CA GLY A 159 -12.76 1.90 3.11
C GLY A 159 -13.96 0.94 3.21
N VAL A 160 -14.21 0.39 4.40
CA VAL A 160 -15.38 -0.49 4.63
C VAL A 160 -16.70 0.27 4.46
N LEU A 161 -16.82 1.48 5.01
CA LEU A 161 -18.02 2.30 4.87
C LEU A 161 -18.32 2.61 3.40
N ILE A 162 -17.32 3.00 2.61
CA ILE A 162 -17.48 3.27 1.18
C ILE A 162 -17.81 1.99 0.39
N ILE A 163 -17.25 0.85 0.79
CA ILE A 163 -17.59 -0.44 0.16
C ILE A 163 -19.07 -0.76 0.35
N LEU A 164 -19.59 -0.57 1.56
CA LEU A 164 -20.98 -0.87 1.90
C LEU A 164 -21.96 0.16 1.32
N TRP A 165 -21.62 1.45 1.37
CA TRP A 165 -22.47 2.58 0.95
C TRP A 165 -21.73 3.53 -0.01
N PRO A 166 -21.55 3.14 -1.29
CA PRO A 166 -20.78 3.93 -2.25
C PRO A 166 -21.51 5.18 -2.77
N GLU A 167 -22.82 5.31 -2.56
CA GLU A 167 -23.68 6.28 -3.24
C GLU A 167 -23.26 7.72 -2.97
N THR A 168 -23.00 8.05 -1.70
CA THR A 168 -22.53 9.38 -1.30
C THR A 168 -21.19 9.69 -1.96
N ALA A 169 -20.24 8.76 -1.92
CA ALA A 169 -18.93 8.93 -2.54
C ALA A 169 -19.04 9.11 -4.06
N VAL A 170 -19.89 8.34 -4.75
CA VAL A 170 -20.15 8.50 -6.18
C VAL A 170 -20.75 9.89 -6.49
N SER A 171 -21.73 10.34 -5.71
CA SER A 171 -22.41 11.63 -5.94
C SER A 171 -21.53 12.85 -5.71
N GLN A 172 -20.58 12.75 -4.78
CA GLN A 172 -19.67 13.83 -4.40
C GLN A 172 -18.31 13.74 -5.10
N TRP A 173 -18.11 12.73 -5.95
CA TRP A 173 -16.84 12.53 -6.61
C TRP A 173 -16.55 13.69 -7.59
N PRO A 174 -15.32 14.23 -7.64
CA PRO A 174 -14.98 15.38 -8.49
C PRO A 174 -14.92 15.07 -10.01
N TRP A 175 -15.33 13.88 -10.44
CA TRP A 175 -15.51 13.48 -11.83
C TRP A 175 -16.46 12.29 -11.89
N PRO A 176 -17.03 11.95 -13.06
CA PRO A 176 -17.91 10.79 -13.19
C PRO A 176 -17.24 9.50 -12.73
N THR A 177 -17.90 8.76 -11.85
CA THR A 177 -17.41 7.47 -11.37
C THR A 177 -18.58 6.52 -11.15
N SER A 178 -18.28 5.22 -11.03
CA SER A 178 -19.28 4.19 -10.78
C SER A 178 -19.14 3.64 -9.36
N PRO A 179 -20.21 3.00 -8.82
CA PRO A 179 -20.11 2.28 -7.56
C PRO A 179 -18.98 1.25 -7.56
N LEU A 180 -18.79 0.50 -8.66
CA LEU A 180 -17.69 -0.45 -8.80
C LEU A 180 -16.33 0.22 -8.60
N MET A 181 -16.07 1.32 -9.29
CA MET A 181 -14.76 1.99 -9.21
C MET A 181 -14.48 2.57 -7.82
N VAL A 182 -15.46 3.24 -7.22
CA VAL A 182 -15.32 3.78 -5.86
C VAL A 182 -15.05 2.67 -4.83
N ARG A 183 -15.75 1.54 -4.95
CA ARG A 183 -15.54 0.36 -4.10
C ARG A 183 -14.16 -0.27 -4.32
N ILE A 184 -13.66 -0.33 -5.56
CA ILE A 184 -12.30 -0.80 -5.86
C ILE A 184 -11.26 0.12 -5.23
N PHE A 185 -11.37 1.44 -5.38
CA PHE A 185 -10.45 2.37 -4.72
C PHE A 185 -10.48 2.19 -3.19
N ALA A 186 -11.68 2.11 -2.60
CA ALA A 186 -11.84 1.86 -1.18
C ALA A 186 -11.23 0.54 -0.71
N ALA A 187 -11.30 -0.53 -1.51
CA ALA A 187 -10.66 -1.81 -1.22
C ALA A 187 -9.13 -1.71 -1.19
N TRP A 188 -8.52 -0.99 -2.13
CA TRP A 188 -7.07 -0.75 -2.16
C TRP A 188 -6.59 0.10 -0.99
N PHE A 189 -7.24 1.24 -0.73
CA PHE A 189 -6.90 2.07 0.43
C PHE A 189 -7.18 1.35 1.75
N GLY A 190 -8.28 0.60 1.86
CA GLY A 190 -8.58 -0.23 3.03
C GLY A 190 -7.51 -1.28 3.30
N ALA A 191 -7.05 -2.00 2.27
CA ALA A 191 -5.94 -2.95 2.39
C ALA A 191 -4.63 -2.27 2.82
N PHE A 192 -4.36 -1.07 2.31
CA PHE A 192 -3.24 -0.26 2.77
C PHE A 192 -3.38 0.11 4.26
N GLY A 193 -4.58 0.48 4.70
CA GLY A 193 -4.89 0.75 6.10
C GLY A 193 -4.59 -0.46 7.01
N VAL A 194 -4.86 -1.68 6.55
CA VAL A 194 -4.46 -2.91 7.25
C VAL A 194 -2.93 -3.03 7.35
N GLY A 195 -2.19 -2.60 6.33
CA GLY A 195 -0.73 -2.45 6.37
C GLY A 195 -0.28 -1.53 7.50
N LEU A 196 -0.93 -0.38 7.68
CA LEU A 196 -0.65 0.51 8.81
C LEU A 196 -0.98 -0.13 10.17
N LEU A 197 -2.05 -0.93 10.25
CA LEU A 197 -2.38 -1.69 11.47
C LEU A 197 -1.32 -2.76 11.81
N TRP A 198 -0.50 -3.19 10.85
CA TRP A 198 0.61 -4.11 11.07
C TRP A 198 1.69 -3.56 12.01
N PHE A 199 1.75 -2.24 12.22
CA PHE A 199 2.58 -1.60 13.25
C PHE A 199 2.23 -2.04 14.69
N LYS A 200 1.09 -2.72 14.89
CA LYS A 200 0.74 -3.37 16.16
C LYS A 200 1.55 -4.66 16.39
N VAL A 201 1.94 -5.34 15.30
CA VAL A 201 2.57 -6.66 15.32
C VAL A 201 4.08 -6.54 15.12
N GLU A 202 4.51 -5.92 14.03
CA GLU A 202 5.92 -5.69 13.76
C GLU A 202 6.38 -4.42 14.50
N GLN A 203 7.51 -4.53 15.19
CA GLN A 203 8.04 -3.49 16.07
C GLN A 203 9.39 -2.96 15.58
N ASP A 204 9.95 -3.52 14.50
CA ASP A 204 11.19 -3.05 13.91
C ASP A 204 10.92 -2.10 12.72
N TRP A 205 11.41 -0.86 12.83
CA TRP A 205 11.26 0.17 11.82
C TRP A 205 11.88 -0.22 10.47
N GLN A 206 13.01 -0.92 10.47
CA GLN A 206 13.68 -1.34 9.23
C GLN A 206 12.87 -2.34 8.42
N ARG A 207 11.81 -2.92 8.99
CA ARG A 207 10.85 -3.79 8.30
C ARG A 207 9.56 -3.09 7.90
N LEU A 208 9.32 -1.88 8.43
CA LEU A 208 8.07 -1.14 8.24
C LEU A 208 8.21 0.14 7.44
N TYR A 209 9.41 0.72 7.31
CA TYR A 209 9.63 2.01 6.65
C TYR A 209 9.15 2.07 5.18
N GLN A 210 8.94 0.91 4.56
CA GLN A 210 8.38 0.85 3.21
C GLN A 210 6.91 1.24 3.16
N ILE A 211 6.14 1.06 4.24
CA ILE A 211 4.74 1.48 4.30
C ILE A 211 4.63 3.01 4.15
N PRO A 212 5.30 3.87 4.95
CA PRO A 212 5.26 5.30 4.73
C PRO A 212 5.85 5.74 3.38
N ASN A 213 6.84 5.03 2.84
CA ASN A 213 7.32 5.29 1.46
C ASN A 213 6.19 5.11 0.44
N LEU A 214 5.41 4.04 0.58
CA LEU A 214 4.27 3.78 -0.30
C LEU A 214 3.16 4.80 -0.11
N MET A 215 2.95 5.35 1.10
CA MET A 215 1.99 6.45 1.30
C MET A 215 2.35 7.66 0.43
N ILE A 216 3.62 8.08 0.51
CA ILE A 216 4.13 9.23 -0.23
C ILE A 216 4.09 8.95 -1.74
N ALA A 217 4.55 7.78 -2.17
CA ALA A 217 4.59 7.41 -3.58
C ALA A 217 3.19 7.27 -4.20
N ALA A 218 2.26 6.60 -3.51
CA ALA A 218 0.89 6.43 -3.99
C ALA A 218 0.17 7.78 -4.09
N ALA A 219 0.26 8.62 -3.06
CA ALA A 219 -0.31 9.97 -3.10
C ALA A 219 0.28 10.81 -4.23
N GLY A 220 1.61 10.75 -4.44
CA GLY A 220 2.27 11.46 -5.52
C GLY A 220 1.84 10.99 -6.91
N LEU A 221 1.71 9.67 -7.12
CA LEU A 221 1.24 9.11 -8.38
C LEU A 221 -0.24 9.45 -8.64
N ASP A 222 -1.10 9.39 -7.63
CA ASP A 222 -2.51 9.74 -7.79
C ASP A 222 -2.69 11.23 -8.07
N LEU A 223 -1.96 12.11 -7.37
CA LEU A 223 -1.94 13.55 -7.67
C LEU A 223 -1.41 13.83 -9.08
N LEU A 224 -0.41 13.07 -9.55
CA LEU A 224 0.08 13.15 -10.91
C LEU A 224 -1.01 12.74 -11.92
N MET A 225 -1.76 11.66 -11.65
CA MET A 225 -2.88 11.25 -12.51
C MET A 225 -3.98 12.32 -12.55
N VAL A 226 -4.34 12.91 -11.41
CA VAL A 226 -5.29 14.04 -11.36
C VAL A 226 -4.76 15.21 -12.20
N PHE A 227 -3.47 15.54 -12.12
CA PHE A 227 -2.86 16.61 -12.90
C PHE A 227 -2.86 16.33 -14.42
N ILE A 228 -2.51 15.10 -14.82
CA ILE A 228 -2.54 14.65 -16.22
C ILE A 228 -3.96 14.75 -16.78
N TYR A 229 -4.96 14.30 -16.01
CA TYR A 229 -6.37 14.28 -16.39
C TYR A 229 -7.16 15.50 -15.89
N ARG A 230 -6.51 16.62 -15.57
CA ARG A 230 -7.15 17.83 -15.03
C ARG A 230 -8.27 18.42 -15.89
N HIS A 231 -8.39 18.02 -17.15
CA HIS A 231 -9.49 18.42 -18.05
C HIS A 231 -10.77 17.59 -17.82
N GLN A 232 -10.70 16.48 -17.08
CA GLN A 232 -11.84 15.60 -16.75
C GLN A 232 -12.38 15.82 -15.34
N VAL A 233 -11.76 16.71 -14.56
CA VAL A 233 -12.17 17.00 -13.19
C VAL A 233 -13.02 18.25 -13.12
N THR A 234 -14.06 18.23 -12.31
CA THR A 234 -14.82 19.42 -11.95
C THR A 234 -14.11 20.11 -10.79
N GLY A 235 -13.85 21.41 -10.92
CA GLY A 235 -13.31 22.22 -9.83
C GLY A 235 -14.29 22.35 -8.66
N GLY A 236 -13.84 22.98 -7.58
CA GLY A 236 -14.65 23.23 -6.38
C GLY A 236 -14.19 22.44 -5.16
N ILE A 237 -15.01 22.46 -4.12
CA ILE A 237 -14.63 21.93 -2.79
C ILE A 237 -14.35 20.42 -2.81
N THR A 238 -15.07 19.63 -3.61
CA THR A 238 -14.89 18.18 -3.69
C THR A 238 -13.53 17.80 -4.28
N LEU A 239 -13.04 18.53 -5.28
CA LEU A 239 -11.69 18.35 -5.82
C LEU A 239 -10.63 18.75 -4.80
N TRP A 240 -10.83 19.85 -4.06
CA TRP A 240 -9.89 20.25 -3.00
C TRP A 240 -9.85 19.23 -1.85
N LEU A 241 -10.99 18.67 -1.46
CA LEU A 241 -11.05 17.59 -0.48
C LEU A 241 -10.36 16.31 -1.00
N TYR A 242 -10.55 16.00 -2.29
CA TYR A 242 -9.85 14.88 -2.93
C TYR A 242 -8.33 15.10 -2.95
N CYS A 243 -7.83 16.22 -3.48
CA CYS A 243 -6.39 16.48 -3.47
C CYS A 243 -5.84 16.61 -2.05
N GLY A 244 -6.61 17.23 -1.15
CA GLY A 244 -6.25 17.45 0.25
C GLY A 244 -6.05 16.16 1.02
N HIS A 245 -6.89 15.13 0.82
CA HIS A 245 -6.68 13.85 1.50
C HIS A 245 -5.41 13.14 1.00
N LEU A 246 -5.07 13.22 -0.29
CA LEU A 246 -3.83 12.66 -0.84
C LEU A 246 -2.61 13.39 -0.27
N VAL A 247 -2.65 14.72 -0.21
CA VAL A 247 -1.59 15.53 0.42
C VAL A 247 -1.46 15.15 1.90
N LEU A 248 -2.56 15.06 2.64
CA LEU A 248 -2.55 14.65 4.04
C LEU A 248 -1.95 13.23 4.19
N PHE A 249 -2.31 12.30 3.30
CA PHE A 249 -1.78 10.95 3.31
C PHE A 249 -0.26 10.93 3.09
N ALA A 250 0.26 11.71 2.14
CA ALA A 250 1.69 11.88 1.94
C ALA A 250 2.38 12.52 3.16
N LEU A 251 1.78 13.57 3.74
CA LEU A 251 2.30 14.27 4.91
C LEU A 251 2.37 13.35 6.13
N VAL A 252 1.37 12.47 6.34
CA VAL A 252 1.41 11.46 7.40
C VAL A 252 2.56 10.47 7.15
N GLY A 253 2.76 10.01 5.90
CA GLY A 253 3.92 9.19 5.55
C GLY A 253 5.26 9.87 5.89
N GLY A 254 5.38 11.16 5.56
CA GLY A 254 6.53 11.98 5.92
C GLY A 254 6.70 12.16 7.44
N LEU A 255 5.60 12.35 8.17
CA LEU A 255 5.58 12.46 9.63
C LEU A 255 6.07 11.17 10.30
N LEU A 256 5.72 10.00 9.77
CA LEU A 256 6.21 8.72 10.28
C LEU A 256 7.74 8.62 10.15
N HIS A 257 8.31 9.01 9.00
CA HIS A 257 9.77 9.09 8.81
C HIS A 257 10.44 10.10 9.73
N TRP A 258 9.90 11.32 9.78
CA TRP A 258 10.45 12.41 10.58
C TRP A 258 10.42 12.10 12.09
N SER A 259 9.32 11.53 12.57
CA SER A 259 9.17 11.18 13.98
C SER A 259 10.11 10.04 14.38
N GLN A 260 10.37 9.09 13.48
CA GLN A 260 11.33 8.01 13.70
C GLN A 260 12.79 8.50 13.69
N SER A 261 13.16 9.48 12.86
CA SER A 261 14.55 9.93 12.72
C SER A 261 15.06 10.87 13.83
N ARG A 262 14.17 11.58 14.54
CA ARG A 262 14.52 12.69 15.46
C ARG A 262 15.37 12.40 16.71
N THR A 263 15.76 11.16 17.01
CA THR A 263 16.63 10.86 18.19
C THR A 263 17.92 10.11 17.85
N SER A 264 18.17 9.73 16.59
CA SER A 264 19.55 9.32 16.24
C SER A 264 20.51 10.50 16.42
N ILE A 265 20.04 11.72 16.11
CA ILE A 265 20.79 12.98 16.29
C ILE A 265 20.95 13.32 17.78
N PHE A 266 19.90 13.18 18.60
CA PHE A 266 19.96 13.52 20.02
C PHE A 266 20.81 12.54 20.84
N ASN A 267 20.71 11.23 20.58
CA ASN A 267 21.53 10.21 21.26
C ASN A 267 22.99 10.24 20.80
N ASN A 268 23.27 10.48 19.52
CA ASN A 268 24.65 10.68 19.06
C ASN A 268 25.27 11.93 19.69
N LYS A 269 24.49 13.01 19.85
CA LYS A 269 24.97 14.23 20.50
C LYS A 269 25.30 13.98 21.97
N ILE A 270 24.42 13.34 22.74
CA ILE A 270 24.67 12.99 24.15
C ILE A 270 25.89 12.06 24.30
N SER A 271 26.00 11.01 23.49
CA SER A 271 27.15 10.09 23.54
C SER A 271 28.46 10.78 23.16
N SER A 272 28.46 11.69 22.18
CA SER A 272 29.64 12.50 21.85
C SER A 272 30.03 13.49 22.95
N TYR A 273 29.06 14.05 23.68
CA TYR A 273 29.31 14.92 24.84
C TYR A 273 29.86 14.15 26.05
N GLU A 274 29.37 12.93 26.31
CA GLU A 274 29.89 12.07 27.39
C GLU A 274 31.31 11.57 27.08
N LEU A 275 31.60 11.23 25.82
CA LEU A 275 32.95 10.85 25.39
C LEU A 275 33.93 12.03 25.49
N SER A 276 33.52 13.26 25.14
CA SER A 276 34.39 14.44 25.28
C SER A 276 34.67 14.80 26.75
N ASN A 277 33.68 14.65 27.64
CA ASN A 277 33.83 14.97 29.06
C ASN A 277 34.62 13.92 29.86
N ASN A 278 34.61 12.66 29.42
CA ASN A 278 35.45 11.60 30.01
C ASN A 278 36.93 11.71 29.61
N VAL A 279 37.24 12.38 28.49
CA VAL A 279 38.63 12.62 28.06
C VAL A 279 39.25 13.78 28.84
N THR A 280 38.48 14.81 29.18
CA THR A 280 38.97 15.97 29.95
C THR A 280 39.16 15.70 31.44
N THR A 281 38.41 14.76 32.03
CA THR A 281 38.50 14.41 33.46
C THR A 281 39.58 13.39 33.80
N LYS A 282 40.14 12.67 32.82
CA LYS A 282 41.28 11.75 33.01
C LYS A 282 42.65 12.39 32.74
N GLY A 283 42.67 13.68 32.40
CA GLY A 283 43.88 14.44 32.07
C GLY A 283 44.34 15.45 33.13
N SER A 284 43.74 15.45 34.33
CA SER A 284 44.10 16.32 35.46
C SER A 284 44.65 15.53 36.63
#